data_AF-A0A414R1D1-F1
#
_entry.id   AF-A0A414R1D1-F1
#
_cell.length_a   1.000
_cell.length_b   1.000
_cell.length_c   1.000
_cell.angle_alpha   90.00
_cell.angle_beta   90.00
_cell.angle_gamma   90.00
#
_symmetry.space_group_name_H-M   'P 1'
#
loop_
_entity.id
_entity.type
_entity.pdbx_description
1 polymer ?
#
loop_
_entity_poly.entity_id
_entity_poly.type
_entity_poly.pdbx_seq_one_letter_code
_entity_poly.pdbx_strand_id
1 'polypeptide(L)'
;MAGNLSESLVKTRPVRSPHHTATVSAMIRGGFNSKPGEITQAHEGILFLDELPEFSRQVIETLRQPLEDEKIIVSRSGGTYEFPAKFILIGAMKI
;
A
#
# COMPACT_ATOMS: atom_id res chain seq x y z
N MET A 1 -6.43 -7.88 8.87
CA MET A 1 -7.53 -8.27 7.96
C MET A 1 -8.18 -7.03 7.35
N ALA A 2 -7.74 -6.57 6.18
CA ALA A 2 -8.42 -5.52 5.42
C ALA A 2 -8.38 -5.83 3.92
N GLY A 3 -9.26 -6.73 3.50
CA GLY A 3 -9.57 -7.05 2.11
C GLY A 3 -11.09 -7.26 2.00
N ASN A 4 -11.70 -6.80 0.91
CA ASN A 4 -13.16 -6.81 0.70
C ASN A 4 -13.83 -8.14 1.11
N LEU A 5 -14.74 -8.07 2.08
CA LEU A 5 -15.58 -9.17 2.56
C LEU A 5 -16.76 -9.43 1.61
N SER A 6 -16.47 -9.70 0.33
CA SER A 6 -17.43 -10.35 -0.58
C SER A 6 -16.97 -11.78 -0.80
N GLU A 7 -17.41 -12.68 0.08
CA GLU A 7 -17.57 -14.12 -0.14
C GLU A 7 -16.50 -14.82 -1.00
N SER A 8 -15.26 -14.83 -0.54
CA SER A 8 -14.30 -15.89 -0.90
C SER A 8 -13.14 -15.83 0.06
N LEU A 9 -12.79 -16.96 0.69
CA LEU A 9 -11.46 -17.11 1.28
C LEU A 9 -10.45 -16.70 0.21
N VAL A 10 -9.60 -15.71 0.49
CA VAL A 10 -8.59 -15.21 -0.45
C VAL A 10 -7.69 -16.40 -0.83
N LYS A 11 -7.96 -17.04 -1.97
CA LYS A 11 -7.24 -18.24 -2.43
C LYS A 11 -5.86 -17.92 -2.98
N THR A 12 -5.59 -16.65 -3.28
CA THR A 12 -4.35 -16.18 -3.92
C THR A 12 -3.83 -14.95 -3.19
N ARG A 13 -2.52 -14.93 -2.90
CA ARG A 13 -1.88 -13.77 -2.28
C ARG A 13 -2.12 -12.51 -3.13
N PRO A 14 -2.53 -11.38 -2.53
CA PRO A 14 -2.69 -10.13 -3.26
C PRO A 14 -1.39 -9.68 -3.91
N VAL A 15 -1.45 -9.19 -5.15
CA VAL A 15 -0.32 -8.56 -5.83
C VAL A 15 -0.76 -7.18 -6.29
N ARG A 16 -0.03 -6.15 -5.86
CA ARG A 16 -0.26 -4.76 -6.27
C ARG A 16 0.94 -4.25 -7.03
N SER A 17 0.69 -3.61 -8.17
CA SER A 17 1.72 -3.04 -9.04
C SER A 17 1.32 -1.62 -9.43
N PRO A 18 1.41 -0.64 -8.52
CA PRO A 18 1.06 0.74 -8.83
C PRO A 18 1.94 1.30 -9.95
N HIS A 19 1.38 2.21 -10.74
CA HIS A 19 2.16 2.98 -11.72
C HIS A 19 3.05 4.00 -11.00
N HIS A 20 4.22 4.35 -11.53
CA HIS A 20 5.17 5.28 -10.90
C HIS A 20 4.61 6.70 -10.68
N THR A 21 3.52 7.05 -11.38
CA THR A 21 2.75 8.29 -11.18
C THR A 21 1.77 8.24 -10.01
N ALA A 22 1.72 7.13 -9.27
CA ALA A 22 0.88 6.99 -8.08
C ALA A 22 1.27 8.03 -7.03
N THR A 23 0.27 8.71 -6.48
CA THR A 23 0.47 9.70 -5.43
C THR A 23 0.60 9.03 -4.07
N VAL A 24 1.19 9.73 -3.09
CA VAL A 24 1.20 9.30 -1.68
C VAL A 24 -0.21 8.96 -1.19
N SER A 25 -1.20 9.77 -1.58
CA SER A 25 -2.60 9.49 -1.30
C SER A 25 -3.06 8.18 -1.94
N ALA A 26 -2.74 7.89 -3.20
CA ALA A 26 -3.10 6.59 -3.81
C ALA A 26 -2.45 5.39 -3.07
N MET A 27 -1.21 5.56 -2.61
CA MET A 27 -0.47 4.53 -1.88
C MET A 27 -1.08 4.23 -0.49
N ILE A 28 -1.46 5.28 0.25
CA ILE A 28 -2.00 5.17 1.62
C ILE A 28 -3.53 5.00 1.62
N ARG A 29 -4.27 5.88 0.91
CA ARG A 29 -5.75 5.95 0.86
C ARG A 29 -6.29 6.96 -0.17
N GLY A 30 -7.23 6.55 -1.01
CA GLY A 30 -7.97 7.45 -1.91
C GLY A 30 -9.20 8.12 -1.27
N GLY A 31 -9.06 9.36 -0.78
CA GLY A 31 -10.19 10.29 -0.52
C GLY A 31 -11.13 9.97 0.66
N PHE A 32 -12.21 10.78 0.79
CA PHE A 32 -13.15 10.80 1.92
C PHE A 32 -13.94 9.48 2.10
N ASN A 33 -14.09 8.67 1.04
CA ASN A 33 -14.83 7.38 1.05
C ASN A 33 -13.96 6.12 1.26
N SER A 34 -12.81 6.25 1.95
CA SER A 34 -12.09 5.13 2.61
C SER A 34 -11.96 3.83 1.83
N LYS A 35 -11.54 3.90 0.57
CA LYS A 35 -10.97 2.72 -0.08
C LYS A 35 -9.55 2.51 0.45
N PRO A 36 -9.17 1.29 0.83
CA PRO A 36 -7.78 0.96 1.19
C PRO A 36 -6.81 1.41 0.08
N GLY A 37 -5.67 1.99 0.43
CA GLY A 37 -4.63 2.32 -0.54
C GLY A 37 -3.92 1.09 -1.09
N GLU A 38 -3.03 1.29 -2.06
CA GLU A 38 -2.24 0.21 -2.68
C GLU A 38 -1.48 -0.63 -1.64
N ILE A 39 -0.92 0.02 -0.61
CA ILE A 39 -0.15 -0.65 0.44
C ILE A 39 -1.04 -1.57 1.27
N THR A 40 -2.21 -1.09 1.70
CA THR A 40 -3.16 -1.89 2.48
C THR A 40 -3.74 -3.04 1.65
N GLN A 41 -3.99 -2.82 0.36
CA GLN A 41 -4.46 -3.87 -0.54
C GLN A 41 -3.40 -4.95 -0.81
N ALA A 42 -2.11 -4.63 -0.61
CA ALA A 42 -1.01 -5.59 -0.72
C ALA A 42 -0.80 -6.43 0.56
N HIS A 43 -1.59 -6.23 1.62
CA HIS A 43 -1.45 -6.96 2.87
C HIS A 43 -1.51 -8.50 2.66
N GLU A 44 -0.57 -9.19 3.29
CA GLU A 44 -0.26 -10.62 3.15
C GLU A 44 0.14 -11.05 1.73
N GLY A 45 0.62 -10.08 0.94
CA GLY A 45 0.91 -10.24 -0.47
C GLY A 45 2.23 -9.57 -0.91
N ILE A 46 2.23 -9.11 -2.15
CA ILE A 46 3.37 -8.46 -2.81
C ILE A 46 2.98 -7.05 -3.24
N LEU A 47 3.84 -6.09 -2.95
CA LEU A 47 3.83 -4.76 -3.56
C LEU A 47 5.02 -4.69 -4.53
N PHE A 48 4.74 -4.61 -5.82
CA PHE A 48 5.73 -4.58 -6.89
C PHE A 48 5.86 -3.17 -7.49
N LEU A 49 7.09 -2.66 -7.57
CA LEU A 49 7.40 -1.36 -8.15
C LEU A 49 8.34 -1.58 -9.35
N ASP A 50 7.78 -1.61 -10.57
CA ASP A 50 8.52 -2.00 -11.79
C ASP A 50 9.59 -0.99 -12.22
N GLU A 51 9.38 0.29 -11.87
CA GLU A 51 10.25 1.41 -12.25
C GLU A 51 10.60 2.20 -11.00
N LEU A 52 11.25 1.53 -10.03
CA LEU A 52 11.53 2.10 -8.71
C LEU A 52 12.18 3.50 -8.76
N PRO A 53 13.15 3.80 -9.64
CA PRO A 53 13.75 5.13 -9.73
C PRO A 53 12.78 6.24 -10.17
N GLU A 54 11.71 5.89 -10.89
CA GLU A 54 10.73 6.85 -11.43
C GLU A 54 9.67 7.25 -10.38
N PHE A 55 9.56 6.51 -9.28
CA PHE A 55 8.67 6.89 -8.19
C PHE A 55 9.17 8.15 -7.50
N SER A 56 8.25 9.05 -7.18
CA SER A 56 8.59 10.23 -6.40
C SER A 56 9.22 9.84 -5.06
N ARG A 57 10.24 10.60 -4.64
CA ARG A 57 10.91 10.38 -3.35
C ARG A 57 9.91 10.28 -2.19
N GLN A 58 8.88 11.12 -2.19
CA GLN A 58 7.87 11.13 -1.13
C GLN A 58 7.10 9.81 -1.04
N VAL A 59 6.82 9.15 -2.16
CA VAL A 59 6.19 7.82 -2.18
C VAL A 59 7.11 6.76 -1.59
N ILE A 60 8.40 6.79 -1.96
CA ILE A 60 9.38 5.84 -1.42
C ILE A 60 9.55 6.02 0.08
N GLU A 61 9.67 7.26 0.58
CA GLU A 61 9.77 7.52 2.02
C GLU A 61 8.52 7.05 2.78
N THR A 62 7.34 7.14 2.16
CA THR A 62 6.08 6.66 2.74
C THR A 62 6.10 5.15 2.98
N LEU A 63 6.90 4.38 2.22
CA LEU A 63 6.99 2.92 2.39
C LEU A 63 7.79 2.50 3.62
N ARG A 64 8.62 3.38 4.19
CA ARG A 64 9.47 3.06 5.35
C ARG A 64 8.67 2.52 6.53
N GLN A 65 7.69 3.30 7.01
CA GLN A 65 6.87 2.92 8.16
C GLN A 65 6.10 1.59 7.93
N PRO A 66 5.40 1.38 6.79
CA PRO A 66 4.77 0.10 6.48
C PRO A 66 5.73 -1.11 6.51
N LEU A 67 6.96 -0.93 6.05
CA LEU A 67 7.96 -2.00 6.02
C LEU A 67 8.54 -2.31 7.41
N GLU A 68 8.61 -1.31 8.28
CA GLU A 68 9.12 -1.43 9.65
C GLU A 68 8.04 -1.97 10.61
N ASP A 69 6.84 -1.40 10.59
CA ASP A 69 5.79 -1.68 11.58
C ASP A 69 4.71 -2.67 11.09
N GLU A 70 4.76 -3.07 9.82
CA GLU A 70 3.72 -3.88 9.14
C GLU A 70 2.32 -3.25 9.16
N LYS A 71 2.23 -1.93 9.41
CA LYS A 71 0.97 -1.18 9.49
C LYS A 71 1.14 0.28 9.09
N ILE A 72 0.02 0.93 8.81
CA ILE A 72 -0.05 2.36 8.55
C ILE A 72 -0.99 3.00 9.57
N ILE A 73 -0.53 4.08 10.19
CA ILE A 73 -1.34 4.90 11.09
C ILE A 73 -1.67 6.22 10.37
N VAL A 74 -2.95 6.53 10.24
CA VAL A 74 -3.43 7.75 9.60
C VAL A 74 -4.22 8.59 10.60
N SER A 75 -3.66 9.71 11.03
CA SER A 75 -4.32 10.68 11.92
C SER A 75 -5.02 11.78 11.11
N ARG A 76 -6.31 12.00 11.36
CA ARG A 76 -7.14 13.04 10.72
C ARG A 76 -8.06 13.70 11.73
N SER A 77 -8.73 14.79 11.31
CA SER A 77 -9.69 15.53 12.15
C SER A 77 -10.81 14.66 12.72
N GLY A 78 -11.16 13.55 12.05
CA GLY A 78 -12.15 12.57 12.49
C GLY A 78 -11.58 11.36 13.26
N GLY A 79 -10.32 11.41 13.72
CA GLY A 79 -9.70 10.34 14.51
C GLY A 79 -8.46 9.70 13.88
N THR A 80 -7.94 8.69 14.56
CA THR A 80 -6.76 7.90 14.16
C THR A 80 -7.19 6.53 13.69
N TYR A 81 -6.75 6.14 12.49
CA TYR A 81 -7.10 4.86 11.87
C TYR A 81 -5.83 4.04 11.63
N GLU A 82 -5.89 2.75 11.94
CA GLU A 82 -4.80 1.80 11.70
C GLU A 82 -5.18 0.84 10.56
N PHE A 83 -4.30 0.70 9.58
CA PHE A 83 -4.49 -0.22 8.45
C PHE A 83 -3.36 -1.26 8.41
N PRO A 84 -3.66 -2.53 8.14
CA PRO A 84 -2.64 -3.55 8.04
C PRO A 84 -1.82 -3.38 6.75
N ALA A 85 -0.52 -3.62 6.84
CA ALA A 85 0.44 -3.40 5.74
C ALA A 85 1.62 -4.38 5.79
N LYS A 86 1.39 -5.63 6.21
CA LYS A 86 2.39 -6.70 6.08
C LYS A 86 2.49 -7.17 4.63
N PHE A 87 3.55 -6.85 3.89
CA PHE A 87 3.74 -7.29 2.49
C PHE A 87 5.22 -7.49 2.16
N ILE A 88 5.51 -8.18 1.06
CA ILE A 88 6.85 -8.24 0.47
C ILE A 88 6.96 -7.13 -0.57
N LEU A 89 7.93 -6.22 -0.40
CA LEU A 89 8.26 -5.21 -1.40
C LEU A 89 9.24 -5.78 -2.41
N ILE A 90 8.91 -5.67 -3.69
CA ILE A 90 9.82 -5.99 -4.80
C ILE A 90 9.96 -4.74 -5.66
N GLY A 91 11.18 -4.22 -5.76
CA GLY A 91 11.50 -3.11 -6.66
C GLY A 91 12.31 -3.61 -7.85
N ALA A 92 11.90 -3.26 -9.06
CA ALA A 92 12.70 -3.40 -10.25
C ALA A 92 13.27 -2.05 -10.67
N MET A 93 14.47 -2.09 -11.26
CA MET A 93 15.13 -0.96 -11.87
C MET A 93 15.82 -1.46 -13.14
N LYS A 94 15.74 -0.69 -14.22
CA LYS A 94 16.49 -0.96 -15.45
C LYS A 94 17.87 -0.29 -15.27
N ILE A 95 18.94 -1.07 -15.47
CA ILE A 95 20.33 -0.60 -15.46
C ILE A 95 20.72 -0.21 -16.89
#